data_AF-A0A1Y1S442-F1
#
_entry.id   AF-A0A1Y1S442-F1
#
_cell.length_a   1.000
_cell.length_b   1.000
_cell.length_c   1.000
_cell.angle_alpha   90.00
_cell.angle_beta   90.00
_cell.angle_gamma   90.00
#
_symmetry.space_group_name_H-M   'P 1'
#
loop_
_entity.id
_entity.type
_entity.pdbx_description
1 polymer ?
#
loop_
_entity_poly.entity_id
_entity_poly.type
_entity_poly.pdbx_seq_one_letter_code
_entity_poly.pdbx_strand_id
1 'polypeptide(L)' 'MEHYLKGREMRTVVKDEQSEWREVKSGVPQGSVLAPIMFLIYVNDMTEGVSSYISLFAVDAKLLRKIGNHKNCEGLID' A
#
# COMPACT_ATOMS: atom_id res chain seq x y z
N MET A 1 -10.67 -15.63 4.22
CA MET A 1 -9.75 -14.75 3.46
C MET A 1 -9.86 -14.99 1.97
N GLU A 2 -9.94 -16.24 1.50
CA GLU A 2 -10.12 -16.55 0.07
C GLU A 2 -11.31 -15.85 -0.58
N HIS A 3 -12.51 -15.96 0.00
CA HIS A 3 -13.69 -15.24 -0.50
C HIS A 3 -13.60 -13.71 -0.42
N TYR A 4 -12.72 -13.18 0.43
CA TYR A 4 -12.53 -11.74 0.58
C TYR A 4 -11.59 -11.16 -0.50
N LEU A 5 -10.65 -11.97 -0.99
CA LEU A 5 -9.62 -11.52 -1.95
C LEU A 5 -9.85 -12.03 -3.38
N LYS A 6 -10.50 -13.18 -3.55
CA LYS A 6 -10.72 -13.85 -4.85
C LYS A 6 -12.15 -13.66 -5.35
N GLY A 7 -12.36 -13.82 -6.66
CA GLY A 7 -13.69 -13.83 -7.29
C GLY A 7 -14.43 -12.50 -7.19
N ARG A 8 -13.69 -11.39 -7.12
CA ARG A 8 -14.25 -10.04 -7.02
C ARG A 8 -14.35 -9.42 -8.39
N GLU A 9 -15.41 -8.68 -8.62
CA GLU A 9 -15.61 -7.88 -9.83
C GLU A 9 -15.98 -6.44 -9.45
N MET A 10 -15.60 -5.49 -10.29
CA MET A 10 -15.95 -4.08 -10.16
C MET A 10 -16.41 -3.50 -11.49
N ARG A 11 -17.21 -2.44 -11.41
CA ARG A 11 -17.60 -1.62 -12.55
C ARG A 11 -17.78 -0.18 -12.09
N THR A 12 -17.73 0.75 -13.03
CA THR A 12 -18.01 2.17 -12.78
C THR A 12 -19.44 2.48 -13.19
N VAL A 13 -20.16 3.22 -12.34
CA VAL A 13 -21.51 3.72 -12.64
C VAL A 13 -21.47 5.24 -12.61
N VAL A 14 -21.96 5.89 -13.67
CA VAL A 14 -22.04 7.35 -13.78
C VAL A 14 -23.43 7.71 -14.28
N LYS A 15 -24.23 8.36 -13.42
CA LYS A 15 -25.67 8.60 -13.67
C LYS A 15 -26.38 7.28 -13.99
N ASP A 16 -26.93 7.16 -15.19
CA ASP A 16 -27.71 6.01 -15.67
C ASP A 16 -26.87 5.05 -16.54
N GLU A 17 -25.58 5.34 -16.72
CA GLU A 17 -24.67 4.49 -17.49
C GLU A 17 -23.75 3.67 -16.57
N GLN A 18 -23.44 2.44 -17.02
CA GLN A 18 -22.60 1.49 -16.31
C GLN A 18 -21.57 0.89 -17.26
N SER A 19 -20.33 0.72 -16.80
CA SER A 19 -19.34 -0.06 -17.53
C SER A 19 -19.61 -1.56 -17.41
N GLU A 20 -18.96 -2.34 -18.27
CA GLU A 20 -18.85 -3.78 -18.09
C GLU A 20 -18.20 -4.13 -16.74
N TRP A 21 -18.55 -5.30 -16.20
CA TRP A 21 -17.88 -5.87 -15.05
C TRP A 21 -16.44 -6.27 -15.41
N ARG A 22 -15.52 -6.04 -14.47
CA ARG A 22 -14.13 -6.47 -14.59
C ARG A 22 -13.65 -7.11 -13.31
N GLU A 23 -12.92 -8.21 -13.47
CA GLU A 23 -12.27 -8.92 -12.36
C GLU A 23 -11.25 -8.02 -11.63
N VAL A 24 -11.27 -8.07 -10.30
CA VAL A 24 -10.35 -7.37 -9.41
C VAL A 24 -9.29 -8.34 -8.89
N LYS A 25 -8.07 -8.22 -9.43
CA LYS A 25 -6.95 -9.12 -9.11
C LYS A 25 -6.10 -8.68 -7.92
N SER A 26 -6.17 -7.41 -7.53
CA SER A 26 -5.32 -6.82 -6.48
C SER A 26 -6.09 -5.90 -5.55
N GLY A 27 -5.45 -5.54 -4.44
CA GLY A 27 -6.04 -4.67 -3.42
C GLY A 27 -7.18 -5.33 -2.65
N VAL A 28 -7.87 -4.53 -1.86
CA VAL A 28 -8.96 -4.94 -0.98
C VAL A 28 -10.22 -4.12 -1.27
N PRO A 29 -11.44 -4.64 -0.99
CA PRO A 29 -12.68 -3.87 -1.13
C PRO A 29 -12.65 -2.58 -0.30
N GLN A 30 -12.77 -1.42 -0.95
CA GLN A 30 -12.84 -0.13 -0.27
C GLN A 30 -14.15 -0.02 0.53
N GLY A 31 -14.07 0.53 1.75
CA GLY A 31 -15.23 0.63 2.66
C GLY A 31 -15.49 -0.62 3.51
N SER A 32 -14.69 -1.68 3.33
CA SER A 32 -14.72 -2.86 4.20
C SER A 32 -14.00 -2.61 5.53
N VAL A 33 -14.54 -3.14 6.62
CA VAL A 33 -13.91 -3.13 7.95
C VAL A 33 -12.57 -3.89 7.96
N LEU A 34 -12.39 -4.86 7.07
CA LEU A 34 -11.14 -5.63 6.97
C LEU A 34 -10.07 -4.93 6.14
N ALA A 35 -10.41 -3.93 5.33
CA ALA A 35 -9.44 -3.28 4.45
C ALA A 35 -8.27 -2.62 5.20
N PRO A 36 -8.48 -1.87 6.31
CA PRO A 36 -7.37 -1.28 7.07
C PRO A 36 -6.43 -2.33 7.68
N ILE A 37 -6.98 -3.43 8.20
CA ILE A 37 -6.18 -4.50 8.82
C ILE A 37 -5.34 -5.22 7.76
N MET A 38 -5.92 -5.53 6.61
CA MET A 38 -5.20 -6.14 5.49
C MET A 38 -4.09 -5.24 4.96
N PHE A 39 -4.36 -3.93 4.88
CA PHE A 39 -3.36 -2.95 4.48
C PHE A 39 -2.19 -2.92 5.48
N LEU A 40 -2.45 -2.90 6.79
CA LEU A 40 -1.41 -2.93 7.81
C LEU A 40 -0.54 -4.20 7.72
N ILE A 41 -1.14 -5.36 7.51
CA ILE A 41 -0.40 -6.62 7.33
C ILE A 41 0.47 -6.54 6.06
N TYR A 42 -0.08 -6.02 4.97
CA TYR A 42 0.60 -5.92 3.68
C TYR A 42 1.79 -4.95 3.68
N VAL A 43 1.79 -3.91 4.52
CA VAL A 43 2.90 -2.95 4.61
C VAL A 43 3.88 -3.26 5.74
N ASN A 44 3.61 -4.26 6.57
CA ASN A 44 4.42 -4.52 7.76
C ASN A 44 5.86 -4.97 7.41
N ASP A 45 6.00 -5.74 6.34
CA ASP A 45 7.28 -6.19 5.77
C ASP A 45 7.99 -5.10 4.95
N MET A 46 7.34 -3.97 4.64
CA MET A 46 7.96 -2.83 3.92
C MET A 46 9.18 -2.25 4.65
N THR A 47 9.30 -2.50 5.95
CA THR A 47 10.45 -2.06 6.76
C THR A 47 11.66 -3.00 6.61
N GLU A 48 11.46 -4.20 6.07
CA GLU A 48 12.53 -5.17 5.86
C GLU A 48 13.47 -4.69 4.74
N GLY A 49 14.78 -4.72 5.00
CA GLY A 49 15.81 -4.29 4.05
C GLY A 49 16.06 -2.77 4.00
N VAL A 50 15.30 -1.97 4.75
CA VAL A 50 15.50 -0.53 4.83
C VAL A 50 16.55 -0.21 5.90
N SER A 51 17.68 0.38 5.48
CA SER A 51 18.79 0.73 6.38
C SER A 51 18.59 2.03 7.17
N SER A 52 17.65 2.85 6.74
CA SER A 52 17.30 4.13 7.38
C SER A 52 16.10 3.95 8.31
N TYR A 53 15.90 4.89 9.24
CA TYR A 53 14.73 4.84 10.12
C TYR A 53 13.47 5.04 9.27
N ILE A 54 12.50 4.14 9.38
CA ILE A 54 11.24 4.22 8.65
C ILE A 54 10.07 4.30 9.64
N SER A 55 9.15 5.23 9.40
CA SER A 55 7.89 5.37 10.12
C SER A 55 6.74 5.19 9.15
N LEU A 56 5.86 4.22 9.42
CA LEU A 56 4.67 3.94 8.63
C LEU A 56 3.43 4.46 9.36
N PHE A 57 2.53 5.12 8.64
CA PHE A 57 1.22 5.53 9.15
C PHE A 57 0.19 5.56 8.03
N ALA A 58 -0.76 4.61 8.05
CA ALA A 58 -1.71 4.44 6.96
C ALA A 58 -0.99 4.49 5.59
N VAL A 59 -1.37 5.40 4.70
CA VAL A 59 -0.78 5.53 3.36
C VAL A 59 0.59 6.23 3.33
N ASP A 60 1.06 6.76 4.46
CA ASP A 60 2.30 7.52 4.55
C ASP A 60 3.47 6.65 5.04
N ALA A 61 4.60 6.75 4.33
CA ALA A 61 5.89 6.24 4.79
C ALA A 61 6.89 7.41 4.88
N LYS A 62 7.58 7.52 6.01
CA LYS A 62 8.63 8.53 6.23
C LYS A 62 9.96 7.83 6.45
N LEU A 63 10.93 8.12 5.59
CA LEU A 63 12.30 7.64 5.71
C LEU A 63 13.19 8.75 6.27
N LEU A 64 13.95 8.44 7.31
CA LEU A 64 14.85 9.38 7.98
C LEU A 64 16.25 8.79 8.09
N ARG A 65 17.24 9.58 7.69
CA ARG A 65 18.66 9.23 7.83
C ARG A 65 19.42 10.38 8.46
N LYS A 66 20.19 10.08 9.50
CA LYS A 66 21.12 11.05 10.09
C LYS A 66 22.35 11.16 9.19
N ILE A 67 22.73 12.37 8.83
CA ILE A 67 23.92 12.66 8.03
C ILE A 67 25.01 13.18 8.95
N GLY A 68 26.03 12.34 9.19
CA GLY A 68 27.17 12.69 10.04
C GLY A 68 28.48 12.89 9.29
N ASN A 69 28.56 12.49 8.01
CA ASN A 69 29.76 12.59 7.18
C ASN A 69 29.40 12.57 5.69
N HIS A 70 30.37 12.91 4.84
CA HIS A 70 30.18 12.98 3.39
C HIS A 70 29.74 11.65 2.76
N LYS A 71 30.21 10.50 3.28
CA LYS A 71 29.79 9.17 2.81
C LYS A 71 28.30 8.91 3.06
N ASN A 72 27.74 9.45 4.14
CA ASN A 72 26.30 9.34 4.40
C ASN A 72 25.48 10.22 3.46
N CYS A 73 26.04 11.33 2.94
CA CYS A 73 25.39 12.16 1.92
C CYS A 73 25.28 11.43 0.58
N GLU A 74 26.32 10.72 0.15
CA GLU A 74 26.34 10.01 -1.13
C GLU A 74 25.24 8.94 -1.19
N GLY A 75 25.02 8.20 -0.10
CA GLY A 75 23.97 7.18 -0.01
C GLY A 75 22.54 7.71 0.21
N LEU A 76 22.27 9.01 0.07
CA LEU A 76 20.90 9.57 0.04
C LEU A 76 20.33 9.67 -1.38
N ILE A 77 21.18 9.54 -2.40
CA ILE A 77 20.83 9.80 -3.81
C ILE A 77 20.57 8.48 -4.58
N ASP A 78 20.98 7.34 -4.03
CA ASP A 78 20.61 5.99 -4.47
C ASP A 78 19.33 5.51 -3.75
#